data_AF-A0A455XFU1-F1
#
_entry.id   AF-A0A455XFU1-F1
#
_cell.length_a   1.000
_cell.length_b   1.000
_cell.length_c   1.000
_cell.angle_alpha   90.00
_cell.angle_beta   90.00
_cell.angle_gamma   90.00
#
_symmetry.space_group_name_H-M   'P 1'
#
loop_
_entity.id
_entity.type
_entity.pdbx_description
1 polymer ?
#
loop_
_entity_poly.entity_id
_entity_poly.type
_entity_poly.pdbx_seq_one_letter_code
_entity_poly.pdbx_strand_id
1 'polypeptide(L)'
;MASPSEEFVRLVSAEFLAGKRFTPAIKDQFTQITKRAFKQLIGDRINERLKVAMSPDGSLETKEQAINEAIEPDALQIITSPEEIEGFHIIRAVLRDVITSRRITMRDAQSYCAILLDDNNRKPICRLRFNNTSRLALGLFNGKDEEKVQLTEIDDI
;
A
#
# COMPACT_ATOMS: atom_id res chain seq x y z
N MET A 1 15.64 -30.89 -7.25
CA MET A 1 15.69 -30.81 -5.77
C MET A 1 14.55 -29.92 -5.30
N ALA A 2 13.42 -30.50 -4.91
CA ALA A 2 12.19 -29.75 -4.56
C ALA A 2 11.36 -30.59 -3.59
N SER A 3 12.01 -31.07 -2.53
CA SER A 3 11.35 -31.77 -1.43
C SER A 3 11.13 -30.72 -0.34
N PRO A 4 9.88 -30.31 -0.06
CA PRO A 4 9.62 -29.33 0.99
C PRO A 4 10.11 -29.90 2.33
N SER A 5 10.77 -29.07 3.14
CA SER A 5 11.27 -29.49 4.45
C SER A 5 10.09 -29.84 5.37
N GLU A 6 10.26 -30.85 6.22
CA GLU A 6 9.19 -31.34 7.09
C GLU A 6 8.66 -30.26 8.04
N GLU A 7 9.53 -29.34 8.45
CA GLU A 7 9.15 -28.18 9.26
C GLU A 7 8.22 -27.22 8.51
N PHE A 8 8.44 -27.03 7.20
CA PHE A 8 7.58 -26.19 6.38
C PHE A 8 6.20 -26.83 6.18
N VAL A 9 6.15 -28.14 5.96
CA VAL A 9 4.89 -28.90 5.90
C VAL A 9 4.14 -28.81 7.22
N ARG A 10 4.85 -28.89 8.36
CA ARG A 10 4.24 -28.71 9.69
C ARG A 10 3.69 -27.29 9.90
N LEU A 11 4.42 -26.27 9.47
CA LEU A 11 4.00 -24.87 9.61
C LEU A 11 2.75 -24.56 8.78
N VAL A 12 2.72 -24.98 7.52
CA VAL A 12 1.58 -24.75 6.63
C VAL A 12 0.36 -25.60 7.02
N SER A 13 0.59 -26.81 7.55
CA SER A 13 -0.49 -27.68 8.00
C SER A 13 -0.99 -27.35 9.42
N ALA A 14 -0.25 -26.60 10.23
CA ALA A 14 -0.66 -26.21 11.58
C ALA A 14 -1.91 -25.32 11.59
N GLU A 15 -2.07 -24.46 10.59
CA GLU A 15 -3.24 -23.58 10.46
C GLU A 15 -4.48 -24.37 10.02
N PHE A 16 -4.29 -25.43 9.24
CA PHE A 16 -5.37 -26.30 8.75
C PHE A 16 -5.73 -27.43 9.72
N LEU A 17 -4.77 -27.91 10.51
CA LEU A 17 -5.02 -28.85 11.60
C LEU A 17 -5.34 -28.04 12.86
N ALA A 18 -6.61 -27.62 12.97
CA ALA A 18 -7.22 -27.04 14.17
C ALA A 18 -7.14 -27.99 15.39
N GLY A 19 -5.93 -28.23 15.92
CA GLY A 19 -5.66 -29.09 17.06
C GLY A 19 -5.57 -30.60 16.79
N LYS A 20 -5.55 -31.07 15.53
CA LYS A 20 -5.35 -32.51 15.24
C LYS A 20 -3.87 -32.89 15.21
N ARG A 21 -3.54 -34.08 15.72
CA ARG A 21 -2.16 -34.61 15.74
C ARG A 21 -1.62 -34.78 14.32
N PHE A 22 -0.38 -34.32 14.12
CA PHE A 22 0.38 -34.51 12.89
C PHE A 22 0.72 -35.99 12.71
N THR A 23 -0.14 -36.73 12.02
CA THR A 23 0.07 -38.15 11.71
C THR A 23 0.91 -38.30 10.43
N PRO A 24 1.69 -39.38 10.30
CA PRO A 24 2.53 -39.61 9.12
C PRO A 24 1.74 -39.70 7.80
N ALA A 25 0.46 -40.09 7.85
CA ALA A 25 -0.43 -40.09 6.68
C ALA A 25 -0.75 -38.66 6.18
N ILE A 26 -0.97 -37.72 7.10
CA ILE A 26 -1.23 -36.31 6.78
C ILE A 26 0.05 -35.66 6.22
N LYS A 27 1.21 -35.97 6.82
CA LYS A 27 2.51 -35.51 6.34
C LYS A 27 2.76 -35.86 4.87
N ASP A 28 2.52 -37.11 4.47
CA ASP A 28 2.76 -37.54 3.09
C ASP A 28 1.77 -36.89 2.10
N GLN A 29 0.49 -36.78 2.49
CA GLN A 29 -0.54 -36.09 1.69
C GLN A 29 -0.18 -34.62 1.47
N PHE A 30 0.14 -33.88 2.53
CA PHE A 30 0.53 -32.48 2.42
C PHE A 30 1.84 -32.31 1.65
N THR A 31 2.81 -33.21 1.81
CA THR A 31 4.07 -33.17 1.04
C THR A 31 3.81 -33.26 -0.47
N GLN A 32 2.91 -34.14 -0.91
CA GLN A 32 2.55 -34.25 -2.32
C GLN A 32 1.79 -33.02 -2.84
N ILE A 33 0.85 -32.49 -2.04
CA ILE A 33 0.08 -31.29 -2.39
C ILE A 33 1.00 -30.08 -2.50
N THR A 34 1.85 -29.84 -1.51
CA THR A 34 2.81 -28.75 -1.49
C THR A 34 3.77 -28.85 -2.68
N LYS A 35 4.27 -30.03 -3.02
CA LYS A 35 5.14 -30.23 -4.20
C LYS A 35 4.45 -29.88 -5.52
N ARG A 36 3.16 -30.19 -5.66
CA ARG A 36 2.37 -29.81 -6.85
C ARG A 36 2.12 -28.31 -6.88
N ALA A 37 1.74 -27.72 -5.76
CA ALA A 37 1.53 -26.28 -5.62
C ALA A 37 2.79 -25.47 -5.94
N PHE A 38 3.98 -25.91 -5.50
CA PHE A 38 5.24 -25.23 -5.83
C PHE A 38 5.56 -25.28 -7.32
N LYS A 39 5.33 -26.42 -7.98
CA LYS A 39 5.52 -26.51 -9.44
C LYS A 39 4.57 -25.59 -10.20
N GLN A 40 3.31 -25.51 -9.74
CA GLN A 40 2.31 -24.65 -10.33
C GLN A 40 2.65 -23.17 -10.10
N LEU A 41 3.05 -22.78 -8.89
CA LEU A 41 3.48 -21.42 -8.55
C LEU A 41 4.66 -20.95 -9.41
N ILE A 42 5.64 -21.82 -9.65
CA ILE A 42 6.79 -21.50 -10.51
C ILE A 42 6.33 -21.30 -11.96
N GLY A 43 5.44 -22.17 -12.46
CA GLY A 43 4.83 -22.02 -13.78
C GLY A 43 4.05 -20.71 -13.92
N ASP A 44 3.25 -20.37 -12.90
CA ASP A 44 2.46 -19.14 -12.85
C ASP A 44 3.36 -17.90 -12.80
N ARG A 45 4.43 -17.89 -11.97
CA ARG A 45 5.42 -16.81 -11.92
C ARG A 45 6.15 -16.59 -13.25
N ILE A 46 6.49 -17.67 -13.96
CA ILE A 46 7.15 -17.58 -15.26
C ILE A 46 6.19 -17.05 -16.32
N ASN A 47 4.96 -17.57 -16.33
CA ASN A 47 3.91 -17.09 -17.22
C ASN A 47 3.53 -15.63 -16.94
N GLU A 48 3.48 -15.23 -15.67
CA GLU A 48 3.21 -13.85 -15.27
C GLU A 48 4.33 -12.92 -15.76
N ARG A 49 5.60 -13.30 -15.60
CA ARG A 49 6.74 -12.52 -16.12
C ARG A 49 6.76 -12.44 -17.65
N LEU A 50 6.40 -13.52 -18.35
CA LEU A 50 6.30 -13.53 -19.82
C LEU A 50 5.09 -12.71 -20.30
N LYS A 51 3.94 -12.81 -19.63
CA LYS A 51 2.74 -12.04 -19.94
C LYS A 51 2.97 -10.54 -19.74
N VAL A 52 3.67 -10.16 -18.68
CA VAL A 52 4.11 -8.78 -18.41
C VAL A 52 5.08 -8.25 -19.49
N ALA A 53 5.88 -9.12 -20.13
CA ALA A 53 6.80 -8.72 -21.19
C ALA A 53 6.16 -8.63 -22.60
N MET A 54 5.02 -9.31 -22.82
CA MET A 54 4.33 -9.34 -24.13
C MET A 54 3.14 -8.37 -24.22
N SER A 55 2.72 -7.77 -23.10
CA SER A 55 1.69 -6.72 -23.07
C SER A 55 2.37 -5.36 -22.89
N PRO A 56 2.21 -4.39 -23.82
CA PRO A 56 2.75 -3.05 -23.67
C PRO A 56 2.10 -2.21 -22.55
N ASP A 57 1.09 -2.76 -21.86
CA ASP A 57 0.49 -2.18 -20.66
C ASP A 57 0.65 -3.14 -19.49
N GLY A 58 1.72 -2.94 -18.72
CA GLY A 58 1.99 -3.65 -17.47
C GLY A 58 0.99 -3.25 -16.39
N SER A 59 -0.19 -3.87 -16.39
CA SER A 59 -1.11 -3.83 -15.26
C SER A 59 -1.06 -5.16 -14.53
N LEU A 60 -0.54 -5.12 -13.30
CA LEU A 60 -0.63 -6.20 -12.33
C LEU A 60 -2.10 -6.28 -11.90
N GLU A 61 -2.84 -7.25 -12.44
CA GLU A 61 -4.15 -7.63 -11.91
C GLU A 61 -3.94 -8.37 -10.58
N THR A 62 -3.74 -7.62 -9.51
CA THR A 62 -3.99 -8.14 -8.16
C THR A 62 -5.48 -8.43 -8.06
N LYS A 63 -5.82 -9.72 -7.99
CA LYS A 63 -7.15 -10.20 -7.60
C LYS A 63 -7.45 -9.76 -6.17
N GLU A 64 -7.91 -8.53 -6.00
CA GLU A 64 -8.76 -8.18 -4.87
C GLU A 64 -10.21 -8.46 -5.29
N GLN A 65 -10.90 -9.20 -4.41
CA GLN A 65 -12.30 -9.55 -4.57
C GLN A 65 -13.13 -8.27 -4.66
N ALA A 66 -13.50 -7.90 -5.89
CA ALA A 66 -14.44 -6.83 -6.16
C ALA A 66 -15.83 -7.25 -5.66
N ILE A 67 -16.24 -6.65 -4.55
CA ILE A 67 -17.65 -6.49 -4.20
C ILE A 67 -18.21 -5.55 -5.27
N ASN A 68 -19.20 -6.05 -6.01
CA ASN A 68 -19.97 -5.27 -6.98
C ASN A 68 -20.62 -4.06 -6.31
N GLU A 69 -20.16 -2.86 -6.62
CA GLU A 69 -21.02 -1.68 -6.70
C GLU A 69 -20.74 -0.96 -8.01
N ALA A 70 -21.75 -0.97 -8.87
CA ALA A 70 -21.81 -0.18 -10.09
C ALA A 70 -22.05 1.28 -9.72
N ILE A 71 -21.08 2.17 -9.96
CA ILE A 71 -21.30 3.63 -10.00
C ILE A 71 -20.43 4.24 -11.11
N GLU A 72 -21.13 4.70 -12.14
CA GLU A 72 -20.91 5.79 -13.11
C GLU A 72 -19.49 6.25 -13.54
N PRO A 73 -19.32 6.55 -14.85
CA PRO A 73 -18.05 7.00 -15.42
C PRO A 73 -17.93 8.54 -15.36
N ASP A 74 -17.42 9.12 -14.27
CA ASP A 74 -16.66 10.41 -14.29
C ASP A 74 -16.08 10.83 -12.92
N ALA A 75 -15.66 9.89 -12.07
CA ALA A 75 -14.93 10.26 -10.87
C ALA A 75 -13.45 10.41 -11.24
N LEU A 76 -12.96 11.64 -11.29
CA LEU A 76 -11.55 11.98 -11.11
C LEU A 76 -11.05 11.20 -9.89
N GLN A 77 -10.47 10.02 -10.11
CA GLN A 77 -9.98 9.17 -9.05
C GLN A 77 -8.91 9.98 -8.33
N ILE A 78 -9.23 10.34 -7.09
CA ILE A 78 -8.32 10.96 -6.15
C ILE A 78 -7.29 9.87 -5.84
N ILE A 79 -6.23 9.80 -6.64
CA ILE A 79 -5.13 8.84 -6.47
C ILE A 79 -4.12 9.53 -5.57
N THR A 80 -4.19 9.20 -4.29
CA THR A 80 -3.17 9.61 -3.33
C THR A 80 -1.85 8.96 -3.69
N SER A 81 -0.83 9.79 -3.94
CA SER A 81 0.48 9.31 -4.39
C SER A 81 1.28 8.73 -3.21
N PRO A 82 2.23 7.80 -3.46
CA PRO A 82 3.10 7.29 -2.40
C PRO A 82 3.93 8.41 -1.75
N GLU A 83 4.34 9.42 -2.53
CA GLU A 83 5.06 10.58 -2.01
C GLU A 83 4.22 11.38 -1.01
N GLU A 84 2.91 11.52 -1.26
CA GLU A 84 1.99 12.22 -0.35
C GLU A 84 1.80 11.48 0.97
N ILE A 85 1.75 10.14 0.92
CA ILE A 85 1.67 9.29 2.12
C ILE A 85 2.95 9.42 2.95
N GLU A 86 4.12 9.43 2.29
CA GLU A 86 5.40 9.61 2.94
C GLU A 86 5.52 10.99 3.59
N GLY A 87 5.20 12.06 2.84
CA GLY A 87 5.16 13.42 3.37
C GLY A 87 4.21 13.57 4.55
N PHE A 88 3.03 12.93 4.49
CA PHE A 88 2.11 12.89 5.64
C PHE A 88 2.74 12.22 6.87
N HIS A 89 3.46 11.12 6.69
CA HIS A 89 4.13 10.45 7.80
C HIS A 89 5.25 11.29 8.41
N ILE A 90 6.04 11.99 7.60
CA ILE A 90 7.07 12.92 8.07
C ILE A 90 6.43 14.03 8.90
N ILE A 91 5.40 14.67 8.37
CA ILE A 91 4.69 15.77 9.05
C ILE A 91 4.03 15.29 10.34
N ARG A 92 3.44 14.08 10.32
CA ARG A 92 2.88 13.45 11.52
C ARG A 92 3.94 13.14 12.58
N ALA A 93 5.18 12.83 12.17
CA ALA A 93 6.29 12.61 13.07
C ALA A 93 6.78 13.93 13.68
N VAL A 94 6.97 14.97 12.87
CA VAL A 94 7.39 16.32 13.32
C VAL A 94 6.39 16.92 14.31
N LEU A 95 5.09 16.78 14.05
CA LEU A 95 4.05 17.36 14.89
C LEU A 95 3.75 16.56 16.16
N ARG A 96 4.36 15.37 16.33
CA ARG A 96 4.01 14.45 17.42
C ARG A 96 4.30 15.02 18.82
N ASP A 97 5.25 15.93 18.93
CA ASP A 97 5.61 16.58 20.19
C ASP A 97 4.59 17.63 20.63
N VAL A 98 3.82 18.20 19.69
CA VAL A 98 2.84 19.27 19.96
C VAL A 98 1.40 18.77 19.87
N ILE A 99 1.14 17.81 18.96
CA ILE A 99 -0.19 17.36 18.59
C ILE A 99 -0.24 15.83 18.58
N THR A 100 -1.29 15.25 19.15
CA THR A 100 -1.53 13.80 19.09
C THR A 100 -1.77 13.36 17.65
N SER A 101 -1.09 12.30 17.21
CA SER A 101 -1.18 11.75 15.84
C SER A 101 -2.61 11.49 15.35
N ARG A 102 -3.54 11.13 16.25
CA ARG A 102 -4.96 10.89 15.94
C ARG A 102 -5.70 12.13 15.44
N ARG A 103 -5.22 13.33 15.79
CA ARG A 103 -5.83 14.61 15.42
C ARG A 103 -5.34 15.11 14.06
N ILE A 104 -4.32 14.47 13.48
CA ILE A 104 -3.76 14.85 12.19
C ILE A 104 -4.41 13.99 11.13
N THR A 105 -5.14 14.62 10.22
CA THR A 105 -5.92 13.96 9.18
C THR A 105 -5.47 14.42 7.82
N MET A 106 -5.31 13.47 6.90
CA MET A 106 -4.97 13.71 5.51
C MET A 106 -6.25 13.71 4.67
N ARG A 107 -6.40 14.71 3.80
CA ARG A 107 -7.51 14.82 2.86
C ARG A 107 -6.98 15.24 1.50
N ASP A 108 -7.12 14.36 0.52
CA ASP A 108 -6.71 14.63 -0.84
C ASP A 108 -7.78 15.45 -1.57
N ALA A 109 -7.35 16.56 -2.16
CA ALA A 109 -8.17 17.51 -2.90
C ALA A 109 -7.81 17.54 -4.40
N GLN A 110 -7.19 16.47 -4.92
CA GLN A 110 -6.79 16.24 -6.30
C GLN A 110 -5.67 17.16 -6.81
N SER A 111 -5.77 18.48 -6.58
CA SER A 111 -4.73 19.47 -6.90
C SER A 111 -3.66 19.58 -5.82
N TYR A 112 -3.94 19.05 -4.63
CA TYR A 112 -3.07 19.05 -3.46
C TYR A 112 -3.61 18.08 -2.42
N CYS A 113 -2.73 17.57 -1.58
CA CYS A 113 -3.08 16.88 -0.36
C CYS A 113 -3.11 17.87 0.83
N ALA A 114 -4.25 17.98 1.50
CA ALA A 114 -4.41 18.81 2.69
C ALA A 114 -4.15 17.99 3.97
N ILE A 115 -3.31 18.52 4.85
CA ILE A 115 -3.14 17.99 6.20
C ILE A 115 -3.87 18.92 7.16
N LEU A 116 -4.90 18.40 7.79
CA LEU A 116 -5.83 19.14 8.64
C LEU A 116 -5.67 18.72 10.09
N LEU A 117 -5.92 19.66 11.00
CA LEU A 117 -6.10 19.39 12.41
C LEU A 117 -7.58 19.12 12.70
N ASP A 118 -7.86 18.01 13.39
CA ASP A 118 -9.21 17.57 13.79
C ASP A 118 -10.19 17.43 12.62
N ASP A 119 -9.73 17.02 11.43
CA ASP A 119 -10.54 16.92 10.21
C ASP A 119 -11.31 18.20 9.84
N ASN A 120 -10.78 19.36 10.23
CA ASN A 120 -11.44 20.64 10.02
C ASN A 120 -10.72 21.48 8.95
N ASN A 121 -11.44 21.77 7.86
CA ASN A 121 -10.93 22.62 6.76
C ASN A 121 -10.55 24.05 7.21
N ARG A 122 -11.04 24.52 8.37
CA ARG A 122 -10.65 25.83 8.95
C ARG A 122 -9.34 25.79 9.72
N LYS A 123 -8.77 24.61 9.94
CA LYS A 123 -7.48 24.41 10.62
C LYS A 123 -6.52 23.59 9.74
N PRO A 124 -6.16 24.08 8.54
CA PRO A 124 -5.12 23.44 7.75
C PRO A 124 -3.76 23.64 8.42
N ILE A 125 -2.99 22.57 8.54
CA ILE A 125 -1.61 22.62 9.04
C ILE A 125 -0.69 22.90 7.85
N CYS A 126 -0.84 22.11 6.79
CA CYS A 126 -0.09 22.28 5.56
C CYS A 126 -0.82 21.69 4.35
N ARG A 127 -0.36 22.07 3.16
CA ARG A 127 -0.81 21.54 1.87
C ARG A 127 0.38 21.00 1.10
N LEU A 128 0.38 19.71 0.83
CA LEU A 128 1.37 19.04 0.00
C LEU A 128 0.94 19.14 -1.46
N ARG A 129 1.84 19.60 -2.33
CA ARG A 129 1.62 19.67 -3.77
C ARG A 129 2.71 18.83 -4.44
N PHE A 130 2.49 17.52 -4.50
CA PHE A 130 3.44 16.57 -5.09
C PHE A 130 2.99 16.05 -6.47
N ASN A 131 1.90 16.58 -7.01
CA ASN A 131 1.37 16.22 -8.33
C ASN A 131 2.37 16.38 -9.49
N ASN A 132 3.42 17.19 -9.32
CA ASN A 132 4.47 17.36 -10.31
C ASN A 132 5.82 17.00 -9.69
N THR A 133 6.46 15.93 -10.19
CA THR A 133 7.78 15.47 -9.76
C THR A 133 8.87 16.54 -9.92
N SER A 134 8.73 17.48 -10.86
CA SER A 134 9.69 18.58 -11.06
C SER A 134 9.44 19.81 -10.18
N ARG A 135 8.31 19.87 -9.46
CA ARG A 135 7.91 21.02 -8.65
C ARG A 135 7.17 20.55 -7.40
N LEU A 136 7.90 19.92 -6.48
CA LEU A 136 7.38 19.65 -5.15
C LEU A 136 7.24 20.99 -4.42
N ALA A 137 6.07 21.25 -3.87
CA ALA A 137 5.84 22.43 -3.06
C ALA A 137 5.03 22.10 -1.82
N LEU A 138 5.43 22.71 -0.71
CA LEU A 138 4.78 22.59 0.58
C LEU A 138 4.22 23.95 0.96
N GLY A 139 2.90 24.01 1.16
CA GLY A 139 2.20 25.18 1.65
C GLY A 139 2.09 25.11 3.17
N LEU A 140 2.83 25.94 3.90
CA LEU A 140 2.72 26.10 5.35
C LEU A 140 1.70 27.19 5.68
N PHE A 141 0.86 26.95 6.68
CA PHE A 141 -0.09 27.96 7.16
C PHE A 141 0.45 28.65 8.41
N ASN A 142 0.72 29.95 8.29
CA ASN A 142 0.98 30.81 9.44
C ASN A 142 -0.22 31.76 9.63
N GLY A 143 -1.25 31.26 10.31
CA GLY A 143 -2.51 31.99 10.48
C GLY A 143 -3.38 31.97 9.22
N LYS A 144 -3.49 33.11 8.51
CA LYS A 144 -4.29 33.24 7.28
C LYS A 144 -3.45 33.20 5.99
N ASP A 145 -2.15 33.41 6.11
CA ASP A 145 -1.26 33.46 4.97
C ASP A 145 -0.67 32.07 4.71
N GLU A 146 -0.65 31.69 3.43
CA GLU A 146 -0.08 30.44 2.96
C GLU A 146 1.32 30.73 2.39
N GLU A 147 2.35 30.25 3.07
CA GLU A 147 3.72 30.33 2.61
C GLU A 147 4.06 29.10 1.78
N LYS A 148 4.51 29.30 0.53
CA LYS A 148 4.85 28.22 -0.39
C LYS A 148 6.36 28.01 -0.39
N VAL A 149 6.78 26.89 0.18
CA VAL A 149 8.17 26.43 0.14
C VAL A 149 8.32 25.46 -1.03
N GLN A 150 9.31 25.71 -1.90
CA GLN A 150 9.67 24.77 -2.96
C GLN A 150 10.64 23.74 -2.38
N LEU A 151 10.35 22.46 -2.62
CA LEU A 151 11.15 21.35 -2.17
C LEU A 151 11.82 20.70 -3.38
N THR A 152 13.05 20.21 -3.19
CA THR A 152 13.77 19.46 -4.22
C THR A 152 13.52 17.96 -4.04
N GLU A 153 13.52 17.51 -2.77
CA GLU A 153 13.26 16.13 -2.37
C GLU A 153 12.21 16.07 -1.24
N ILE A 154 11.63 14.89 -1.00
CA ILE A 154 10.64 14.65 0.07
C ILE A 154 11.29 14.71 1.46
N ASP A 155 12.59 14.42 1.55
CA ASP A 155 13.37 14.46 2.79
C ASP A 155 13.63 15.90 3.28
N ASP A 156 13.44 16.91 2.42
CA ASP A 156 13.63 18.32 2.78
C ASP A 156 12.47 18.92 3.64
N ILE A 157 11.49 18.10 4.06
CA ILE A 157 10.30 18.47 4.85
C ILE A 157 10.61 18.54 6.34
#